data_AF-A0A1M5WUZ0-F1
#
_entry.id   AF-A0A1M5WUZ0-F1
#
_cell.length_a   1.000
_cell.length_b   1.000
_cell.length_c   1.000
_cell.angle_alpha   90.00
_cell.angle_beta   90.00
_cell.angle_gamma   90.00
#
_symmetry.space_group_name_H-M   'P 1'
#
loop_
_entity.id
_entity.type
_entity.pdbx_description
1 polymer ?
#
loop_
_entity_poly.entity_id
_entity_poly.type
_entity_poly.pdbx_seq_one_letter_code
_entity_poly.pdbx_strand_id
1 'polypeptide(L)'
;MSSGKNMRQALLLNPFSPNPEPAQPAQPAQFAKRLAVRSTPVCSSCHSDDIVSHAVAQWSNESQEWQLASTFRQPAHCNGCNGPCDIVWLPLN
;
A
#
# COMPACT_ATOMS: atom_id res chain seq x y z
N MET A 1 -22.85 3.91 54.42
CA MET A 1 -22.54 2.81 53.48
C MET A 1 -22.80 3.32 52.07
N SER A 2 -21.76 3.25 51.24
CA SER A 2 -21.65 3.90 49.93
C SER A 2 -22.47 3.18 48.86
N SER A 3 -23.14 3.90 47.97
CA SER A 3 -23.40 3.41 46.61
C SER A 3 -23.60 4.57 45.65
N GLY A 4 -22.70 4.63 44.68
CA GLY A 4 -22.44 5.76 43.82
C GLY A 4 -23.51 6.02 42.76
N LYS A 5 -23.59 7.30 42.39
CA LYS A 5 -24.26 7.82 41.19
C LYS A 5 -23.88 6.96 39.98
N ASN A 6 -24.88 6.31 39.37
CA ASN A 6 -24.76 5.72 38.05
C ASN A 6 -24.61 6.85 37.01
N MET A 7 -23.38 7.31 36.77
CA MET A 7 -23.07 8.06 35.56
C MET A 7 -23.22 7.11 34.38
N ARG A 8 -24.36 7.17 33.71
CA ARG A 8 -24.54 6.55 32.40
C ARG A 8 -23.56 7.24 31.46
N GLN A 9 -22.46 6.56 31.14
CA GLN A 9 -21.56 6.95 30.06
C GLN A 9 -22.39 7.05 28.78
N ALA A 10 -22.76 8.28 28.41
CA ALA A 10 -23.16 8.58 27.06
C ALA A 10 -21.91 8.32 26.20
N LEU A 11 -21.84 7.13 25.63
CA LEU A 11 -20.83 6.80 24.64
C LEU A 11 -20.99 7.81 23.52
N LEU A 12 -20.02 8.71 23.41
CA LEU A 12 -19.80 9.53 22.22
C LEU A 12 -19.43 8.57 21.09
N LEU A 13 -20.45 7.97 20.48
CA LEU A 13 -20.28 7.09 19.35
C LEU A 13 -19.93 7.96 18.13
N ASN A 14 -18.83 7.60 17.49
CA ASN A 14 -18.38 8.26 16.28
C ASN A 14 -19.37 7.91 15.14
N PRO A 15 -19.99 8.89 14.47
CA PRO A 15 -21.03 8.64 13.45
C PRO A 15 -20.53 7.93 12.19
N PHE A 16 -19.21 7.68 12.08
CA PHE A 16 -18.61 6.92 10.98
C PHE A 16 -18.19 5.49 11.37
N SER A 17 -18.55 5.02 12.56
CA SER A 17 -18.31 3.63 12.93
C SER A 17 -19.32 2.72 12.22
N PRO A 18 -18.90 1.83 11.30
CA PRO A 18 -19.79 0.78 10.81
C PRO A 18 -20.19 -0.11 11.99
N ASN A 19 -21.49 -0.31 12.13
CA ASN A 19 -22.24 -1.04 13.16
C ASN A 19 -21.42 -2.08 13.99
N PRO A 20 -21.53 -2.14 15.33
CA PRO A 20 -20.90 -3.19 16.11
C PRO A 20 -21.67 -4.51 15.94
N GLU A 21 -21.22 -5.35 15.01
CA GLU A 21 -21.64 -6.75 14.94
C GLU A 21 -21.06 -7.53 16.14
N PRO A 22 -21.79 -8.46 16.77
CA PRO A 22 -21.29 -9.20 17.92
C PRO A 22 -20.01 -9.96 17.55
N ALA A 23 -18.97 -9.74 18.35
CA ALA A 23 -17.63 -10.29 18.17
C ALA A 23 -17.64 -11.77 17.77
N GLN A 24 -17.41 -12.05 16.49
CA GLN A 24 -16.98 -13.38 16.07
C GLN A 24 -15.58 -13.62 16.65
N PRO A 25 -15.28 -14.83 17.16
CA PRO A 25 -13.96 -15.14 17.68
C PRO A 25 -12.91 -14.83 16.61
N ALA A 26 -11.95 -13.97 16.95
CA ALA A 26 -10.83 -13.65 16.10
C ALA A 26 -10.16 -14.94 15.66
N GLN A 27 -10.40 -15.35 14.41
CA GLN A 27 -9.57 -16.35 13.77
C GLN A 27 -8.16 -15.77 13.81
N PRO A 28 -7.16 -16.51 14.32
CA PRO A 28 -5.79 -16.02 14.29
C PRO A 28 -5.53 -15.70 12.83
N ALA A 29 -5.27 -14.43 12.57
CA ALA A 29 -4.82 -13.97 11.28
C ALA A 29 -3.58 -14.80 10.99
N GLN A 30 -3.78 -15.86 10.22
CA GLN A 30 -2.75 -16.50 9.45
C GLN A 30 -2.38 -15.43 8.43
N PHE A 31 -1.63 -14.44 8.91
CA PHE A 31 -0.67 -13.69 8.15
C PHE A 31 0.30 -14.76 7.66
N ALA A 32 -0.15 -15.53 6.66
CA ALA A 32 0.71 -16.22 5.77
C ALA A 32 1.70 -15.14 5.38
N LYS A 33 2.93 -15.26 5.90
CA LYS A 33 4.10 -14.67 5.31
C LYS A 33 4.10 -15.22 3.89
N ARG A 34 3.33 -14.58 2.99
CA ARG A 34 3.54 -14.70 1.56
C ARG A 34 4.99 -14.28 1.47
N LEU A 35 5.89 -15.26 1.30
CA LEU A 35 7.24 -14.98 0.86
C LEU A 35 7.03 -14.04 -0.32
N ALA A 36 7.37 -12.77 -0.12
CA ALA A 36 7.23 -11.78 -1.16
C ALA A 36 8.20 -12.24 -2.23
N VAL A 37 7.70 -12.97 -3.22
CA VAL A 37 8.46 -13.38 -4.39
C VAL A 37 8.92 -12.07 -4.99
N ARG A 38 10.20 -11.76 -4.80
CA ARG A 38 10.77 -10.51 -5.29
C ARG A 38 10.63 -10.57 -6.81
N SER A 39 10.27 -9.46 -7.42
CA SER A 39 10.14 -9.38 -8.88
C SER A 39 10.95 -8.19 -9.35
N THR A 40 11.62 -8.33 -10.49
CA THR A 40 12.40 -7.27 -11.13
C THR A 40 11.66 -6.77 -12.36
N PRO A 41 11.48 -5.45 -12.52
CA PRO A 41 10.98 -4.89 -13.76
C PRO A 41 12.06 -4.96 -14.85
N VAL A 42 11.73 -5.51 -16.01
CA VAL A 42 12.62 -5.59 -17.18
C VAL A 42 11.94 -5.03 -18.43
N CYS A 43 12.75 -4.53 -19.37
CA CYS A 43 12.28 -4.03 -20.66
C CYS A 43 11.70 -5.19 -21.48
N SER A 44 10.49 -5.01 -22.02
CA SER A 44 9.83 -6.02 -22.86
C SER A 44 10.61 -6.39 -24.13
N SER A 45 11.50 -5.50 -24.60
CA SER A 45 12.21 -5.67 -25.86
C SER A 45 13.60 -6.29 -25.69
N CYS A 46 14.39 -5.81 -24.73
CA CYS A 46 15.78 -6.25 -24.54
C CYS A 46 16.03 -7.02 -23.22
N HIS A 47 15.01 -7.14 -22.36
CA HIS A 47 15.08 -7.78 -21.04
C HIS A 47 16.09 -7.16 -20.06
N SER A 48 16.61 -5.97 -20.35
CA SER A 48 17.42 -5.21 -19.40
C SER A 48 16.55 -4.67 -18.27
N ASP A 49 17.09 -4.68 -17.05
CA ASP A 49 16.52 -4.06 -15.85
C ASP A 49 16.89 -2.57 -15.70
N ASP A 50 17.67 -2.02 -16.64
CA ASP A 50 18.04 -0.61 -16.68
C ASP A 50 16.91 0.24 -17.29
N ILE A 51 15.90 0.50 -16.46
CA ILE A 51 14.65 1.18 -16.81
C ILE A 51 14.44 2.40 -15.93
N VAL A 52 14.00 3.50 -16.56
CA VAL A 52 13.64 4.76 -15.91
C VAL A 52 12.14 4.99 -16.06
N SER A 53 11.43 5.23 -14.95
CA SER A 53 10.01 5.61 -14.97
C SER A 53 9.84 7.01 -14.40
N HIS A 54 8.91 7.77 -14.96
CA HIS A 54 8.48 9.03 -14.37
C HIS A 54 7.51 8.77 -13.21
N ALA A 55 7.70 9.50 -12.13
CA ALA A 55 6.92 9.39 -10.91
C ALA A 55 6.61 10.78 -10.36
N VAL A 56 5.45 10.91 -9.71
CA VAL A 56 5.08 12.13 -8.97
C VAL A 56 5.13 11.82 -7.49
N ALA A 57 5.82 12.68 -6.76
CA ALA A 57 5.76 12.72 -5.31
C ALA A 57 4.85 13.86 -4.85
N GLN A 58 4.14 13.64 -3.74
CA GLN A 58 3.31 14.64 -3.08
C GLN A 58 3.75 14.81 -1.62
N TRP A 59 3.62 16.02 -1.09
CA TRP A 59 3.91 16.28 0.32
C TRP A 59 2.80 15.68 1.20
N SER A 60 3.17 14.83 2.15
CA SER A 60 2.26 14.27 3.16
C SER A 60 2.33 15.09 4.44
N ASN A 61 1.21 15.72 4.83
CA ASN A 61 1.14 16.45 6.10
C ASN A 61 1.11 15.51 7.32
N GLU A 62 0.63 14.28 7.17
CA GLU A 62 0.59 13.29 8.27
C GLU A 62 2.00 12.76 8.56
N SER A 63 2.71 12.36 7.51
CA SER A 63 4.06 11.80 7.63
C SER A 63 5.17 12.87 7.62
N GLN A 64 4.83 14.12 7.32
CA GLN A 64 5.77 15.26 7.20
C GLN A 64 6.93 14.98 6.24
N GLU A 65 6.64 14.35 5.11
CA GLU A 65 7.63 13.95 4.10
C GLU A 65 7.02 13.91 2.69
N TRP A 66 7.88 13.89 1.66
CA TRP A 66 7.47 13.61 0.28
C TRP A 66 7.20 12.12 0.11
N GLN A 67 6.03 11.76 -0.40
CA GLN A 67 5.62 10.37 -0.64
C GLN A 67 5.26 10.17 -2.11
N LEU A 68 5.56 8.98 -2.64
CA LEU A 68 5.19 8.60 -4.00
C LEU A 68 3.66 8.59 -4.15
N ALA A 69 3.14 9.45 -5.02
CA ALA A 69 1.71 9.60 -5.26
C ALA A 69 1.23 8.79 -6.47
N SER A 70 2.05 8.73 -7.52
CA SER A 70 1.71 8.03 -8.76
C SER A 70 2.94 7.70 -9.58
N THR A 71 2.95 6.52 -10.20
CA THR A 71 3.80 6.18 -11.33
C THR A 71 2.89 6.16 -12.56
N PHE A 72 2.97 7.18 -13.41
CA PHE A 72 2.06 7.30 -14.56
C PHE A 72 2.25 6.10 -15.52
N ARG A 73 1.16 5.70 -16.19
CA ARG A 73 1.20 4.71 -17.30
C ARG A 73 1.79 5.30 -18.60
N GLN A 74 2.77 6.19 -18.51
CA GLN A 74 3.59 6.49 -19.68
C GLN A 74 4.60 5.35 -19.85
N PRO A 75 4.95 4.97 -21.08
CA PRO A 75 5.93 3.92 -21.29
C PRO A 75 7.23 4.32 -20.57
N ALA A 76 7.81 3.36 -19.87
CA ALA A 76 9.08 3.58 -19.19
C ALA A 76 10.18 3.81 -20.25
N HIS A 77 11.30 4.40 -19.88
CA HIS A 77 12.45 4.53 -20.77
C HIS A 77 13.45 3.42 -20.47
N CYS A 78 13.86 2.65 -21.47
CA CYS A 78 14.97 1.71 -21.33
C CYS A 78 16.25 2.37 -21.83
N ASN A 79 17.28 2.41 -20.99
CA ASN A 79 18.58 2.97 -21.36
C ASN A 79 19.31 2.09 -22.39
N GLY A 80 19.11 0.76 -22.34
CA GLY A 80 19.68 -0.16 -23.33
C GLY A 80 19.07 -0.01 -24.73
N CYS A 81 17.75 0.22 -24.83
CA CYS A 81 17.08 0.51 -26.10
C CYS A 81 17.18 1.98 -26.51
N ASN A 82 17.56 2.87 -25.59
CA ASN A 82 17.54 4.31 -25.73
C ASN A 82 16.18 4.85 -26.23
N GLY A 83 15.10 4.40 -25.59
CA GLY A 83 13.75 4.76 -26.00
C GLY A 83 12.65 4.24 -25.06
N PRO A 84 11.39 4.58 -25.35
CA PRO A 84 10.24 4.10 -24.58
C PRO A 84 10.07 2.59 -24.70
N CYS A 85 9.66 1.94 -23.61
CA CYS A 85 9.42 0.51 -23.51
C CYS A 85 8.26 0.21 -22.54
N ASP A 86 7.69 -0.99 -22.70
CA ASP A 86 6.82 -1.59 -21.69
C ASP A 86 7.64 -2.37 -20.65
N ILE A 87 7.10 -2.45 -19.44
CA ILE A 87 7.72 -3.18 -18.33
C ILE A 87 7.09 -4.58 -18.22
N VAL A 88 7.95 -5.60 -18.17
CA VAL A 88 7.58 -6.97 -17.80
C VAL A 88 8.17 -7.26 -16.42
N TRP A 89 7.40 -7.89 -15.52
CA TRP A 89 7.88 -8.28 -14.19
C TRP A 89 8.35 -9.73 -14.22
N LEU A 90 9.63 -9.96 -13.93
CA LEU A 90 10.20 -11.29 -13.82
C LEU A 90 10.37 -11.69 -12.34
N PRO A 91 9.98 -12.90 -11.93
CA PRO A 91 10.23 -13.38 -10.58
C PRO A 91 11.73 -13.62 -10.36
N LEU A 92 12.23 -13.18 -9.20
CA LEU A 92 13.54 -13.53 -8.68
C LEU A 92 13.38 -14.79 -7.82
N ASN A 93 13.83 -15.93 -8.34
CA ASN A 93 13.88 -17.20 -7.63
C ASN A 93 15.08 -17.29 -6.70
#